data_AF-W5YQ90-F1
#
_entry.id   AF-W5YQ90-F1
#
_cell.length_a   1.000
_cell.length_b   1.000
_cell.length_c   1.000
_cell.angle_alpha   90.00
_cell.angle_beta   90.00
_cell.angle_gamma   90.00
#
_symmetry.space_group_name_H-M   'P 1'
#
loop_
_entity.id
_entity.type
_entity.pdbx_description
1 polymer ?
#
loop_
_entity_poly.entity_id
_entity_poly.type
_entity_poly.pdbx_seq_one_letter_code
_entity_poly.pdbx_strand_id
1 'polypeptide(L)'
;MIRAVISGTGLYTPPATITNEELVEAFNAFVELHNARHADDIASGDLEPLQPSSSAFIEKASGIKRRHVIDKQGILDPERMCPNIPDRPNEEASVQCEMALAACEEALKQAGKTAADVDAVIVACSNMQRPYPAISVEVQDALGIEGFAYDMNVACSSATFGLQAAANAVENGTARAVLVVSPEICSGHLNFRDRDSHFIFGDACTAILVERDADVAEGQGFEVLGTSLLTKYSNNIRNNFGFLNRGDKEGINKPDKLFVQQGRKVFKEVSPLVAETILKQLSSLSLSPDDLKRMWLHQANLNMNQLIARKVLGRDADTKEAPVILDEYANTSSAGSIIAFHKHKDDFGAGELGVICSFGAGYSIGSVVVRRR
;
A
#
# COMPACT_ATOMS: atom_id res chain seq x y z
N MET A 1 -26.35 -10.84 14.93
CA MET A 1 -25.69 -10.04 13.88
C MET A 1 -24.54 -10.89 13.37
N ILE A 2 -24.41 -11.05 12.05
CA ILE A 2 -23.27 -11.76 11.46
C ILE A 2 -22.02 -10.94 11.79
N ARG A 3 -20.94 -11.58 12.22
CA ARG A 3 -19.66 -10.92 12.51
C ARG A 3 -18.67 -11.21 11.39
N ALA A 4 -17.92 -10.19 10.96
CA ALA A 4 -16.86 -10.34 9.99
C ALA A 4 -15.53 -10.75 10.67
N VAL A 5 -14.84 -11.71 10.08
CA VAL A 5 -13.57 -12.24 10.55
C VAL A 5 -12.56 -12.23 9.41
N ILE A 6 -11.36 -11.71 9.69
CA ILE A 6 -10.20 -11.90 8.83
C ILE A 6 -9.63 -13.29 9.11
N SER A 7 -9.87 -14.25 8.21
CA SER A 7 -9.52 -15.66 8.42
C SER A 7 -8.19 -16.06 7.79
N GLY A 8 -7.74 -15.30 6.78
CA GLY A 8 -6.47 -15.53 6.09
C GLY A 8 -5.90 -14.25 5.48
N THR A 9 -4.58 -14.19 5.37
CA THR A 9 -3.87 -13.16 4.62
C THR A 9 -2.80 -13.79 3.75
N GLY A 10 -2.47 -13.13 2.65
CA GLY A 10 -1.41 -13.56 1.76
C GLY A 10 -0.58 -12.40 1.24
N LEU A 11 0.63 -12.72 0.80
CA LEU A 11 1.65 -11.78 0.38
C LEU A 11 2.41 -12.32 -0.82
N TYR A 12 2.36 -11.58 -1.92
CA TYR A 12 3.30 -11.71 -3.02
C TYR A 12 4.36 -10.62 -2.94
N THR A 13 5.62 -11.05 -2.95
CA THR A 13 6.80 -10.18 -2.97
C THR A 13 7.57 -10.42 -4.27
N PRO A 14 7.73 -9.39 -5.13
CA PRO A 14 8.55 -9.50 -6.32
C PRO A 14 9.97 -10.00 -5.99
N PRO A 15 10.56 -10.86 -6.84
CA PRO A 15 11.83 -11.50 -6.52
C PRO A 15 13.03 -10.55 -6.62
N ALA A 16 12.92 -9.45 -7.36
CA ALA A 16 14.00 -8.50 -7.53
C ALA A 16 13.98 -7.45 -6.42
N THR A 17 15.16 -7.17 -5.86
CA THR A 17 15.36 -6.17 -4.82
C THR A 17 16.37 -5.12 -5.27
N ILE A 18 16.10 -3.85 -4.95
CA ILE A 18 17.03 -2.72 -5.11
C ILE A 18 17.41 -2.20 -3.72
N THR A 19 18.69 -2.17 -3.38
CA THR A 19 19.16 -1.50 -2.15
C THR A 19 19.21 0.02 -2.34
N ASN A 20 19.35 0.78 -1.26
CA ASN A 20 19.58 2.22 -1.36
C ASN A 20 20.87 2.54 -2.13
N GLU A 21 21.93 1.76 -1.96
CA GLU A 21 23.22 1.96 -2.64
C GLU A 21 23.06 1.85 -4.15
N GLU A 22 22.42 0.77 -4.63
CA GLU A 22 22.17 0.56 -6.06
C GLU A 22 21.30 1.68 -6.65
N LEU A 23 20.23 2.06 -5.94
CA LEU A 23 19.34 3.12 -6.39
C LEU A 23 20.05 4.48 -6.45
N VAL A 24 20.87 4.79 -5.46
CA VAL A 24 21.65 6.03 -5.37
C VAL A 24 22.72 6.08 -6.45
N GLU A 25 23.39 4.96 -6.74
CA GLU A 25 24.37 4.87 -7.81
C GLU A 25 23.72 5.21 -9.16
N ALA A 26 22.59 4.57 -9.49
CA ALA A 26 21.83 4.86 -10.71
C ALA A 26 21.33 6.32 -10.76
N PHE A 27 20.76 6.81 -9.65
CA PHE A 27 20.28 8.19 -9.55
C PHE A 27 21.41 9.21 -9.76
N ASN A 28 22.58 8.99 -9.14
CA ASN A 28 23.70 9.91 -9.26
C ASN A 28 24.31 9.86 -10.67
N ALA A 29 24.38 8.69 -11.31
CA ALA A 29 24.76 8.58 -12.71
C ALA A 29 23.79 9.34 -13.63
N PHE A 30 22.47 9.24 -13.38
CA PHE A 30 21.47 10.05 -14.08
C PHE A 30 21.70 11.56 -13.87
N VAL A 31 21.96 12.00 -12.64
CA VAL A 31 22.24 13.41 -12.32
C VAL A 31 23.47 13.91 -13.06
N GLU A 32 24.55 13.13 -13.09
CA GLU A 32 25.78 13.48 -13.82
C GLU A 32 25.52 13.62 -15.33
N LEU A 33 24.82 12.64 -15.94
CA LEU A 33 24.46 12.67 -17.35
C LEU A 33 23.55 13.86 -17.67
N HIS A 34 22.55 14.14 -16.84
CA HIS A 34 21.64 15.27 -17.02
C HIS A 34 22.39 16.59 -16.94
N ASN A 35 23.17 16.82 -15.88
CA ASN A 35 23.90 18.06 -15.70
C ASN A 35 24.94 18.28 -16.81
N ALA A 36 25.59 17.21 -17.31
CA ALA A 36 26.49 17.30 -18.45
C ALA A 36 25.75 17.69 -19.75
N ARG A 37 24.55 17.15 -19.99
CA ARG A 37 23.72 17.48 -21.16
C ARG A 37 23.20 18.92 -21.14
N HIS A 38 23.00 19.48 -19.95
CA HIS A 38 22.47 20.82 -19.73
C HIS A 38 23.53 21.81 -19.22
N ALA A 39 24.82 21.54 -19.48
CA ALA A 39 25.92 22.32 -18.92
C ALA A 39 25.85 23.81 -19.31
N ASP A 40 25.47 24.12 -20.54
CA ASP A 40 25.35 25.49 -21.03
C ASP A 40 24.18 26.24 -20.35
N ASP A 41 23.00 25.60 -20.25
CA ASP A 41 21.82 26.16 -19.57
C ASP A 41 22.07 26.36 -18.07
N ILE A 42 22.86 25.48 -17.44
CA ILE A 42 23.29 25.60 -16.05
C ILE A 42 24.27 26.77 -15.90
N ALA A 43 25.21 26.93 -16.82
CA ALA A 43 26.19 28.00 -16.79
C ALA A 43 25.57 29.39 -17.04
N SER A 44 24.50 29.48 -17.84
CA SER A 44 23.74 30.72 -18.07
C SER A 44 22.79 31.06 -16.91
N GLY A 45 22.48 30.10 -16.03
CA GLY A 45 21.53 30.25 -14.94
C GLY A 45 20.07 30.04 -15.35
N ASP A 46 19.83 29.51 -16.56
CA ASP A 46 18.48 29.17 -17.04
C ASP A 46 17.96 27.88 -16.39
N LEU A 47 18.85 27.01 -15.91
CA LEU A 47 18.53 25.77 -15.23
C LEU A 47 19.38 25.56 -13.97
N GLU A 48 18.75 25.14 -12.87
CA GLU A 48 19.46 24.75 -11.64
C GLU A 48 20.04 23.34 -11.77
N PRO A 49 21.31 23.10 -11.39
CA PRO A 49 21.92 21.79 -11.48
C PRO A 49 21.23 20.79 -10.53
N LEU A 50 20.95 19.59 -11.03
CA LEU A 50 20.41 18.51 -10.20
C LEU A 50 21.43 18.11 -9.13
N GLN A 51 20.93 17.78 -7.95
CA GLN A 51 21.76 17.42 -6.80
C GLN A 51 21.78 15.91 -6.59
N PRO A 52 22.93 15.31 -6.21
CA PRO A 52 23.03 13.89 -5.95
C PRO A 52 22.22 13.47 -4.71
N SER A 53 21.88 12.19 -4.65
CA SER A 53 21.26 11.53 -3.50
C SER A 53 22.29 10.73 -2.69
N SER A 54 21.87 10.17 -1.55
CA SER A 54 22.71 9.28 -0.73
C SER A 54 21.86 8.32 0.11
N SER A 55 22.37 7.11 0.40
CA SER A 55 21.66 6.14 1.26
C SER A 55 21.36 6.74 2.64
N ALA A 56 22.32 7.49 3.21
CA ALA A 56 22.15 8.17 4.49
C ALA A 56 21.02 9.21 4.47
N PHE A 57 20.81 9.91 3.33
CA PHE A 57 19.67 10.81 3.16
C PHE A 57 18.35 10.03 3.16
N ILE A 58 18.27 8.94 2.39
CA ILE A 58 17.07 8.10 2.28
C ILE A 58 16.67 7.53 3.64
N GLU A 59 17.61 6.90 4.34
CA GLU A 59 17.36 6.30 5.65
C GLU A 59 16.93 7.35 6.68
N LYS A 60 17.60 8.50 6.72
CA LYS A 60 17.21 9.59 7.62
C LYS A 60 15.82 10.15 7.31
N ALA A 61 15.48 10.28 6.03
CA ALA A 61 14.20 10.84 5.61
C ALA A 61 13.02 9.90 5.88
N SER A 62 13.23 8.58 5.82
CA SER A 62 12.14 7.60 5.75
C SER A 62 12.29 6.35 6.61
N GLY A 63 13.51 5.91 6.90
CA GLY A 63 13.81 4.58 7.46
C GLY A 63 13.90 3.45 6.42
N ILE A 64 13.70 3.74 5.13
CA ILE A 64 13.76 2.76 4.04
C ILE A 64 15.20 2.36 3.76
N LYS A 65 15.47 1.06 3.57
CA LYS A 65 16.81 0.52 3.25
C LYS A 65 16.87 -0.17 1.89
N ARG A 66 15.79 -0.84 1.50
CA ARG A 66 15.64 -1.51 0.21
C ARG A 66 14.17 -1.54 -0.21
N ARG A 67 13.93 -1.93 -1.46
CA ARG A 67 12.59 -2.19 -1.99
C ARG A 67 12.59 -3.39 -2.91
N HIS A 68 11.45 -4.07 -2.97
CA HIS A 68 11.16 -5.07 -4.00
C HIS A 68 10.54 -4.38 -5.21
N VAL A 69 10.88 -4.85 -6.41
CA VAL A 69 10.42 -4.26 -7.68
C VAL A 69 10.12 -5.33 -8.71
N ILE A 70 9.18 -5.07 -9.61
CA ILE A 70 8.87 -5.98 -10.73
C ILE A 70 10.03 -6.02 -11.75
N ASP A 71 10.63 -4.88 -12.06
CA ASP A 71 11.79 -4.81 -12.95
C ASP A 71 12.91 -3.97 -12.33
N LYS A 72 14.05 -4.63 -12.08
CA LYS A 72 15.25 -3.98 -11.52
C LYS A 72 16.09 -3.29 -12.60
N GLN A 73 16.19 -3.89 -13.79
CA GLN A 73 17.16 -3.45 -14.79
C GLN A 73 16.80 -2.09 -15.37
N GLY A 74 15.53 -1.86 -15.69
CA GLY A 74 15.10 -0.58 -16.24
C GLY A 74 15.12 0.56 -15.22
N ILE A 75 14.88 0.26 -13.94
CA ILE A 75 14.96 1.26 -12.87
C ILE A 75 16.41 1.72 -12.65
N LEU A 76 17.37 0.79 -12.68
CA LEU A 76 18.78 1.09 -12.43
C LEU A 76 19.56 1.58 -13.66
N ASP A 77 18.94 1.57 -14.85
CA ASP A 77 19.52 2.17 -16.05
C ASP A 77 19.38 3.71 -15.99
N PRO A 78 20.49 4.47 -15.88
CA PRO A 78 20.46 5.92 -15.72
C PRO A 78 19.92 6.68 -16.94
N GLU A 79 19.87 6.04 -18.11
CA GLU A 79 19.22 6.62 -19.31
C GLU A 79 17.70 6.44 -19.26
N ARG A 80 17.23 5.36 -18.62
CA ARG A 80 15.82 4.98 -18.58
C ARG A 80 15.09 5.48 -17.33
N MET A 81 15.59 5.16 -16.14
CA MET A 81 15.03 5.53 -14.83
C MET A 81 13.54 5.19 -14.66
N CYS A 82 13.10 4.03 -15.15
CA CYS A 82 11.74 3.51 -14.97
C CYS A 82 11.68 2.01 -15.30
N PRO A 83 10.75 1.23 -14.72
CA PRO A 83 10.67 -0.19 -14.98
C PRO A 83 10.40 -0.48 -16.48
N ASN A 84 10.95 -1.58 -16.97
CA ASN A 84 10.68 -2.15 -18.27
C ASN A 84 9.67 -3.30 -18.14
N ILE A 85 8.40 -2.97 -18.34
CA ILE A 85 7.29 -3.92 -18.27
C ILE A 85 6.65 -3.98 -19.66
N PRO A 86 7.02 -4.98 -20.50
CA PRO A 86 6.41 -5.14 -21.81
C PRO A 86 4.91 -5.43 -21.71
N ASP A 87 4.15 -4.98 -22.71
CA ASP A 87 2.74 -5.35 -22.84
C ASP A 87 2.61 -6.87 -23.02
N ARG A 88 1.56 -7.43 -22.40
CA ARG A 88 1.16 -8.82 -22.56
C ARG A 88 0.00 -8.95 -23.55
N PRO A 89 -0.10 -10.06 -24.30
CA PRO A 89 -1.30 -10.36 -25.07
C PRO A 89 -2.50 -10.53 -24.14
N ASN A 90 -3.73 -10.32 -24.65
CA ASN A 90 -4.94 -10.34 -23.84
C ASN A 90 -5.31 -11.73 -23.30
N GLU A 91 -4.74 -12.78 -23.89
CA GLU A 91 -4.91 -14.18 -23.49
C GLU A 91 -4.07 -14.56 -22.26
N GLU A 92 -3.12 -13.71 -21.87
CA GLU A 92 -2.29 -13.89 -20.69
C GLU A 92 -2.80 -13.03 -19.53
N ALA A 93 -2.63 -13.52 -18.30
CA ALA A 93 -2.92 -12.74 -17.12
C ALA A 93 -2.08 -11.45 -17.10
N SER A 94 -2.74 -10.33 -16.81
CA SER A 94 -2.08 -9.05 -16.58
C SER A 94 -1.11 -9.13 -15.39
N VAL A 95 -0.14 -8.22 -15.34
CA VAL A 95 0.87 -8.21 -14.27
C VAL A 95 0.22 -8.04 -12.89
N GLN A 96 -0.79 -7.16 -12.77
CA GLN A 96 -1.53 -7.02 -11.51
C GLN A 96 -2.32 -8.28 -11.14
N CYS A 97 -2.93 -8.95 -12.13
CA CYS A 97 -3.63 -10.22 -11.88
C CYS A 97 -2.66 -11.30 -11.41
N GLU A 98 -1.52 -11.47 -12.08
CA GLU A 98 -0.51 -12.48 -11.70
C GLU A 98 -0.02 -12.31 -10.25
N MET A 99 0.30 -11.07 -9.83
CA MET A 99 0.68 -10.78 -8.44
C MET A 99 -0.47 -11.09 -7.46
N ALA A 100 -1.70 -10.77 -7.86
CA ALA A 100 -2.90 -11.02 -7.07
C ALA A 100 -3.17 -12.51 -6.85
N LEU A 101 -2.98 -13.36 -7.86
CA LEU A 101 -3.19 -14.80 -7.76
C LEU A 101 -2.35 -15.42 -6.65
N ALA A 102 -1.04 -15.13 -6.63
CA ALA A 102 -0.13 -15.67 -5.61
C ALA A 102 -0.53 -15.24 -4.18
N ALA A 103 -0.90 -13.97 -3.99
CA ALA A 103 -1.36 -13.48 -2.70
C ALA A 103 -2.71 -14.10 -2.28
N CYS A 104 -3.65 -14.26 -3.22
CA CYS A 104 -4.96 -14.85 -2.94
C CYS A 104 -4.85 -16.34 -2.59
N GLU A 105 -4.04 -17.10 -3.32
CA GLU A 105 -3.79 -18.52 -3.04
C GLU A 105 -3.24 -18.72 -1.62
N GLU A 106 -2.31 -17.86 -1.19
CA GLU A 106 -1.79 -17.92 0.18
C GLU A 106 -2.89 -17.58 1.21
N ALA A 107 -3.68 -16.52 0.98
CA ALA A 107 -4.76 -16.14 1.90
C ALA A 107 -5.81 -17.26 2.05
N LEU A 108 -6.23 -17.86 0.93
CA LEU A 108 -7.17 -18.99 0.91
C LEU A 108 -6.57 -20.21 1.63
N LYS A 109 -5.30 -20.52 1.37
CA LYS A 109 -4.59 -21.61 2.05
C LYS A 109 -4.50 -21.39 3.56
N GLN A 110 -4.17 -20.18 4.02
CA GLN A 110 -4.15 -19.85 5.45
C GLN A 110 -5.53 -19.98 6.10
N ALA A 111 -6.59 -19.66 5.37
CA ALA A 111 -7.97 -19.79 5.84
C ALA A 111 -8.53 -21.23 5.74
N GLY A 112 -7.83 -22.14 5.04
CA GLY A 112 -8.35 -23.48 4.73
C GLY A 112 -9.54 -23.45 3.78
N LYS A 113 -9.55 -22.50 2.84
CA LYS A 113 -10.65 -22.24 1.89
C LYS A 113 -10.22 -22.49 0.46
N THR A 114 -11.21 -22.56 -0.41
CA THR A 114 -11.08 -22.68 -1.86
C THR A 114 -11.84 -21.55 -2.55
N ALA A 115 -11.67 -21.42 -3.88
CA ALA A 115 -12.41 -20.45 -4.66
C ALA A 115 -13.95 -20.57 -4.53
N ALA A 116 -14.47 -21.79 -4.33
CA ALA A 116 -15.90 -22.05 -4.18
C ALA A 116 -16.50 -21.48 -2.88
N ASP A 117 -15.66 -21.10 -1.92
CA ASP A 117 -16.06 -20.52 -0.65
C ASP A 117 -16.17 -18.99 -0.69
N VAL A 118 -15.68 -18.36 -1.76
CA VAL A 118 -15.65 -16.91 -1.96
C VAL A 118 -16.80 -16.49 -2.88
N ASP A 119 -17.47 -15.39 -2.55
CA ASP A 119 -18.55 -14.83 -3.39
C ASP A 119 -18.21 -13.46 -3.99
N ALA A 120 -17.12 -12.83 -3.52
CA ALA A 120 -16.69 -11.56 -4.09
C ALA A 120 -15.19 -11.31 -4.04
N VAL A 121 -14.71 -10.56 -5.05
CA VAL A 121 -13.33 -10.06 -5.14
C VAL A 121 -13.34 -8.54 -5.23
N ILE A 122 -12.63 -7.89 -4.32
CA ILE A 122 -12.43 -6.43 -4.32
C ILE A 122 -10.95 -6.17 -4.57
N VAL A 123 -10.61 -5.63 -5.73
CA VAL A 123 -9.25 -5.11 -5.96
C VAL A 123 -9.22 -3.66 -5.48
N ALA A 124 -8.49 -3.43 -4.40
CA ALA A 124 -8.41 -2.17 -3.68
C ALA A 124 -6.95 -1.70 -3.57
N CYS A 125 -6.44 -1.06 -4.62
CA CYS A 125 -5.07 -0.55 -4.71
C CYS A 125 -5.00 0.88 -5.24
N SER A 126 -3.80 1.46 -5.27
CA SER A 126 -3.61 2.88 -5.61
C SER A 126 -3.62 3.22 -7.09
N ASN A 127 -3.42 2.25 -7.96
CA ASN A 127 -3.58 2.37 -9.41
C ASN A 127 -4.07 1.05 -10.01
N MET A 128 -4.92 1.16 -11.04
CA MET A 128 -5.38 0.02 -11.82
C MET A 128 -4.62 0.00 -13.15
N GLN A 129 -4.18 -1.18 -13.58
CA GLN A 129 -3.46 -1.36 -14.84
C GLN A 129 -4.32 -1.00 -16.06
N ARG A 130 -5.65 -1.11 -15.94
CA ARG A 130 -6.60 -0.71 -16.97
C ARG A 130 -7.94 -0.21 -16.38
N PRO A 131 -8.75 0.55 -17.14
CA PRO A 131 -10.09 0.96 -16.69
C PRO A 131 -11.15 -0.15 -16.82
N TYR A 132 -11.07 -0.96 -17.87
CA TYR A 132 -11.96 -2.10 -18.11
C TYR A 132 -11.31 -3.11 -19.10
N PRO A 133 -11.68 -4.40 -19.05
CA PRO A 133 -12.45 -5.04 -17.96
C PRO A 133 -11.75 -4.88 -16.61
N ALA A 134 -12.47 -4.95 -15.50
CA ALA A 134 -11.89 -4.71 -14.17
C ALA A 134 -10.76 -5.71 -13.86
N ILE A 135 -9.76 -5.29 -13.07
CA ILE A 135 -8.68 -6.18 -12.60
C ILE A 135 -9.25 -7.25 -11.67
N SER A 136 -10.18 -6.87 -10.80
CA SER A 136 -10.92 -7.76 -9.91
C SER A 136 -11.69 -8.87 -10.64
N VAL A 137 -12.29 -8.56 -11.79
CA VAL A 137 -13.01 -9.55 -12.62
C VAL A 137 -12.03 -10.53 -13.27
N GLU A 138 -10.85 -10.08 -13.68
CA GLU A 138 -9.80 -10.96 -14.19
C GLU A 138 -9.25 -11.88 -13.08
N VAL A 139 -9.00 -11.33 -11.87
CA VAL A 139 -8.58 -12.12 -10.71
C VAL A 139 -9.66 -13.13 -10.31
N GLN A 140 -10.93 -12.73 -10.34
CA GLN A 140 -12.08 -13.60 -10.07
C GLN A 140 -12.11 -14.79 -11.04
N ASP A 141 -12.05 -14.52 -12.34
CA ASP A 141 -12.07 -15.54 -13.39
C ASP A 141 -10.87 -16.49 -13.27
N ALA A 142 -9.67 -15.94 -13.11
CA ALA A 142 -8.44 -16.72 -13.01
C ALA A 142 -8.38 -17.63 -11.76
N LEU A 143 -9.05 -17.26 -10.66
CA LEU A 143 -9.18 -18.13 -9.47
C LEU A 143 -10.36 -19.12 -9.57
N GLY A 144 -11.27 -18.94 -10.53
CA GLY A 144 -12.52 -19.73 -10.62
C GLY A 144 -13.53 -19.39 -9.52
N ILE A 145 -13.59 -18.12 -9.12
CA ILE A 145 -14.53 -17.62 -8.10
C ILE A 145 -15.85 -17.22 -8.78
N GLU A 146 -16.95 -17.78 -8.32
CA GLU A 146 -18.30 -17.35 -8.74
C GLU A 146 -18.79 -16.18 -7.89
N GLY A 147 -19.67 -15.35 -8.43
CA GLY A 147 -20.23 -14.18 -7.73
C GLY A 147 -19.88 -12.87 -8.43
N PHE A 148 -19.43 -11.86 -7.67
CA PHE A 148 -19.19 -10.52 -8.23
C PHE A 148 -17.83 -9.94 -7.86
N ALA A 149 -17.30 -9.07 -8.72
CA ALA A 149 -16.03 -8.43 -8.48
C ALA A 149 -16.04 -6.96 -8.91
N TYR A 150 -15.30 -6.11 -8.21
CA TYR A 150 -15.12 -4.72 -8.60
C TYR A 150 -13.80 -4.12 -8.13
N ASP A 151 -13.34 -3.12 -8.89
CA ASP A 151 -12.15 -2.33 -8.59
C ASP A 151 -12.55 -1.10 -7.76
N MET A 152 -11.73 -0.75 -6.77
CA MET A 152 -11.87 0.49 -6.01
C MET A 152 -10.51 1.14 -5.72
N ASN A 153 -10.49 2.47 -5.67
CA ASN A 153 -9.26 3.21 -5.47
C ASN A 153 -9.48 4.42 -4.56
N VAL A 154 -8.78 4.42 -3.41
CA VAL A 154 -8.58 5.57 -2.52
C VAL A 154 -7.11 5.65 -2.11
N ALA A 155 -6.23 5.37 -3.08
CA ALA A 155 -4.78 5.37 -2.94
C ALA A 155 -4.29 4.56 -1.73
N CYS A 156 -3.51 5.20 -0.85
CA CYS A 156 -2.83 4.57 0.28
C CYS A 156 -3.76 3.89 1.30
N SER A 157 -5.06 4.21 1.30
CA SER A 157 -6.03 3.60 2.22
C SER A 157 -6.95 2.58 1.57
N SER A 158 -6.67 2.16 0.33
CA SER A 158 -7.57 1.27 -0.40
C SER A 158 -7.79 -0.06 0.31
N ALA A 159 -6.78 -0.67 0.92
CA ALA A 159 -6.93 -1.94 1.62
C ALA A 159 -7.89 -1.86 2.82
N THR A 160 -7.83 -0.81 3.65
CA THR A 160 -8.72 -0.68 4.82
C THR A 160 -10.13 -0.25 4.43
N PHE A 161 -10.28 0.56 3.38
CA PHE A 161 -11.59 0.89 2.81
C PHE A 161 -12.22 -0.34 2.15
N GLY A 162 -11.43 -1.15 1.45
CA GLY A 162 -11.82 -2.45 0.90
C GLY A 162 -12.21 -3.43 2.00
N LEU A 163 -11.46 -3.46 3.11
CA LEU A 163 -11.79 -4.27 4.27
C LEU A 163 -13.12 -3.86 4.92
N GLN A 164 -13.40 -2.56 5.03
CA GLN A 164 -14.71 -2.09 5.48
C GLN A 164 -15.83 -2.51 4.52
N ALA A 165 -15.61 -2.42 3.21
CA ALA A 165 -16.59 -2.87 2.22
C ALA A 165 -16.83 -4.38 2.30
N ALA A 166 -15.77 -5.18 2.47
CA ALA A 166 -15.84 -6.62 2.68
C ALA A 166 -16.58 -6.98 3.98
N ALA A 167 -16.24 -6.33 5.09
CA ALA A 167 -16.95 -6.51 6.36
C ALA A 167 -18.44 -6.20 6.21
N ASN A 168 -18.79 -5.08 5.57
CA ASN A 168 -20.20 -4.72 5.31
C ASN A 168 -20.91 -5.76 4.44
N ALA A 169 -20.26 -6.29 3.40
CA ALA A 169 -20.86 -7.31 2.54
C ALA A 169 -21.12 -8.61 3.30
N VAL A 170 -20.20 -9.02 4.17
CA VAL A 170 -20.31 -10.20 5.02
C VAL A 170 -21.39 -10.02 6.10
N GLU A 171 -21.37 -8.91 6.82
CA GLU A 171 -22.28 -8.63 7.94
C GLU A 171 -23.74 -8.45 7.48
N ASN A 172 -23.94 -7.89 6.29
CA ASN A 172 -25.27 -7.76 5.67
C ASN A 172 -25.73 -9.06 4.96
N GLY A 173 -24.87 -10.07 4.84
CA GLY A 173 -25.19 -11.34 4.18
C GLY A 173 -25.18 -11.30 2.66
N THR A 174 -24.66 -10.24 2.04
CA THR A 174 -24.47 -10.14 0.59
C THR A 174 -23.42 -11.14 0.07
N ALA A 175 -22.43 -11.48 0.90
CA ALA A 175 -21.39 -12.47 0.60
C ALA A 175 -21.09 -13.34 1.82
N ARG A 176 -20.72 -14.60 1.60
CA ARG A 176 -20.21 -15.53 2.62
C ARG A 176 -18.76 -15.22 2.96
N ALA A 177 -17.95 -15.00 1.92
CA ALA A 177 -16.58 -14.55 2.03
C ALA A 177 -16.20 -13.61 0.89
N VAL A 178 -15.28 -12.68 1.16
CA VAL A 178 -14.80 -11.66 0.25
C VAL A 178 -13.27 -11.61 0.30
N LEU A 179 -12.64 -11.68 -0.87
CA LEU A 179 -11.20 -11.40 -1.02
C LEU A 179 -10.99 -9.91 -1.26
N VAL A 180 -10.20 -9.26 -0.41
CA VAL A 180 -9.70 -7.89 -0.63
C VAL A 180 -8.25 -7.98 -1.07
N VAL A 181 -7.93 -7.48 -2.26
CA VAL A 181 -6.63 -7.67 -2.90
C VAL A 181 -6.00 -6.32 -3.24
N SER A 182 -4.72 -6.13 -2.93
CA SER A 182 -3.99 -4.86 -3.09
C SER A 182 -2.73 -5.04 -3.94
N PRO A 183 -2.85 -5.20 -5.29
CA PRO A 183 -1.71 -5.36 -6.19
C PRO A 183 -1.05 -4.01 -6.51
N GLU A 184 0.04 -3.70 -5.83
CA GLU A 184 0.74 -2.42 -5.90
C GLU A 184 2.04 -2.56 -6.70
N ILE A 185 2.04 -1.98 -7.91
CA ILE A 185 3.23 -1.80 -8.76
C ILE A 185 3.57 -0.31 -8.72
N CYS A 186 3.96 0.17 -7.54
CA CYS A 186 4.16 1.60 -7.31
C CYS A 186 5.35 2.16 -8.09
N SER A 187 6.32 1.32 -8.45
CA SER A 187 7.43 1.67 -9.33
C SER A 187 6.96 2.18 -10.70
N GLY A 188 5.81 1.73 -11.20
CA GLY A 188 5.26 2.14 -12.49
C GLY A 188 4.79 3.60 -12.55
N HIS A 189 4.55 4.23 -11.40
CA HIS A 189 4.10 5.62 -11.32
C HIS A 189 4.99 6.50 -10.43
N LEU A 190 6.17 6.01 -10.05
CA LEU A 190 7.16 6.79 -9.31
C LEU A 190 8.05 7.57 -10.28
N ASN A 191 8.40 8.79 -9.92
CA ASN A 191 9.43 9.55 -10.62
C ASN A 191 10.81 9.22 -10.04
N PHE A 192 11.51 8.25 -10.62
CA PHE A 192 12.88 7.91 -10.19
C PHE A 192 13.91 9.02 -10.47
N ARG A 193 13.54 10.07 -11.23
CA ARG A 193 14.39 11.24 -11.47
C ARG A 193 14.18 12.35 -10.44
N ASP A 194 13.22 12.21 -9.52
CA ASP A 194 12.97 13.19 -8.46
C ASP A 194 13.70 12.82 -7.16
N ARG A 195 14.65 13.66 -6.75
CA ARG A 195 15.51 13.41 -5.58
C ARG A 195 14.71 13.21 -4.28
N ASP A 196 13.58 13.89 -4.15
CA ASP A 196 12.79 13.89 -2.91
C ASP A 196 11.81 12.72 -2.83
N SER A 197 11.59 11.97 -3.93
CA SER A 197 10.64 10.85 -3.95
C SER A 197 11.14 9.54 -4.56
N HIS A 198 12.27 9.51 -5.32
CA HIS A 198 12.74 8.32 -6.05
C HIS A 198 12.93 7.06 -5.19
N PHE A 199 13.10 7.23 -3.88
CA PHE A 199 13.32 6.15 -2.92
C PHE A 199 12.06 5.66 -2.21
N ILE A 200 10.92 6.34 -2.37
CA ILE A 200 9.73 6.19 -1.53
C ILE A 200 9.05 4.86 -1.77
N PHE A 201 8.82 4.45 -3.02
CA PHE A 201 7.96 3.30 -3.31
C PHE A 201 8.71 1.99 -3.56
N GLY A 202 8.00 0.90 -3.31
CA GLY A 202 8.31 -0.46 -3.74
C GLY A 202 7.04 -1.17 -4.22
N ASP A 203 7.22 -2.39 -4.72
CA ASP A 203 6.16 -3.19 -5.31
C ASP A 203 5.84 -4.41 -4.41
N ALA A 204 4.55 -4.71 -4.25
CA ALA A 204 4.05 -5.89 -3.52
C ALA A 204 2.57 -6.12 -3.83
N CYS A 205 2.07 -7.32 -3.54
CA CYS A 205 0.62 -7.56 -3.50
C CYS A 205 0.23 -8.24 -2.20
N THR A 206 -0.86 -7.79 -1.59
CA THR A 206 -1.47 -8.47 -0.44
C THR A 206 -2.89 -8.90 -0.74
N ALA A 207 -3.33 -9.97 -0.06
CA ALA A 207 -4.72 -10.39 -0.05
C ALA A 207 -5.21 -10.62 1.39
N ILE A 208 -6.48 -10.34 1.64
CA ILE A 208 -7.17 -10.58 2.91
C ILE A 208 -8.47 -11.31 2.59
N LEU A 209 -8.69 -12.45 3.23
CA LEU A 209 -9.98 -13.11 3.21
C LEU A 209 -10.80 -12.65 4.43
N VAL A 210 -11.96 -12.05 4.16
CA VAL A 210 -12.96 -11.70 5.15
C VAL A 210 -14.16 -12.61 4.99
N GLU A 211 -14.56 -13.30 6.04
CA GLU A 211 -15.69 -14.22 6.00
C GLU A 211 -16.53 -14.14 7.27
N ARG A 212 -17.68 -14.80 7.25
CA ARG A 212 -18.54 -14.86 8.43
C ARG A 212 -17.88 -15.67 9.52
N ASP A 213 -18.01 -15.19 10.76
CA ASP A 213 -17.56 -15.88 11.97
C ASP A 213 -18.02 -17.35 12.06
N ALA A 214 -19.23 -17.67 11.59
CA ALA A 214 -19.78 -19.02 11.59
C ALA A 214 -19.08 -20.00 10.62
N ASP A 215 -18.38 -19.47 9.62
CA ASP A 215 -17.66 -20.25 8.61
C ASP A 215 -16.15 -20.40 8.94
N VAL A 216 -15.67 -19.74 10.00
CA VAL A 216 -14.27 -19.81 10.47
C VAL A 216 -14.13 -20.79 11.63
N ALA A 217 -13.10 -21.65 11.56
CA ALA A 217 -12.75 -22.55 12.65
C ALA A 217 -12.57 -21.82 13.99
N GLU A 218 -12.90 -22.48 15.10
CA GLU A 218 -12.80 -21.91 16.44
C GLU A 218 -11.36 -21.47 16.77
N GLY A 219 -11.20 -20.29 17.37
CA GLY A 219 -9.88 -19.72 17.72
C GLY A 219 -9.02 -19.27 16.53
N GLN A 220 -9.51 -19.36 15.29
CA GLN A 220 -8.81 -18.90 14.09
C GLN A 220 -9.26 -17.49 13.69
N GLY A 221 -8.33 -16.71 13.13
CA GLY A 221 -8.64 -15.41 12.54
C GLY A 221 -8.75 -14.27 13.54
N PHE A 222 -9.13 -13.11 13.02
CA PHE A 222 -9.29 -11.87 13.77
C PHE A 222 -10.69 -11.31 13.52
N GLU A 223 -11.49 -11.17 14.57
CA GLU A 223 -12.79 -10.48 14.52
C GLU A 223 -12.55 -9.00 14.20
N VAL A 224 -13.29 -8.46 13.23
CA VAL A 224 -13.32 -7.02 12.95
C VAL A 224 -14.28 -6.37 13.93
N LEU A 225 -13.76 -5.62 14.91
CA LEU A 225 -14.58 -4.96 15.92
C LEU A 225 -15.17 -3.64 15.44
N GLY A 226 -14.50 -2.97 14.52
CA GLY A 226 -14.93 -1.65 14.07
C GLY A 226 -14.25 -1.13 12.83
N THR A 227 -15.07 -0.45 12.04
CA THR A 227 -14.82 0.40 10.86
C THR A 227 -14.53 1.89 11.17
N SER A 228 -13.45 2.57 10.76
CA SER A 228 -13.39 4.05 10.80
C SER A 228 -12.65 4.62 9.61
N LEU A 229 -13.36 5.32 8.73
CA LEU A 229 -12.86 5.85 7.47
C LEU A 229 -12.98 7.38 7.45
N LEU A 230 -11.93 8.06 6.99
CA LEU A 230 -11.91 9.50 6.82
C LEU A 230 -11.22 9.88 5.51
N THR A 231 -11.80 10.83 4.79
CA THR A 231 -11.13 11.50 3.67
C THR A 231 -11.16 13.02 3.86
N LYS A 232 -10.09 13.69 3.42
CA LYS A 232 -9.97 15.15 3.44
C LYS A 232 -9.14 15.61 2.26
N TYR A 233 -9.77 16.24 1.29
CA TYR A 233 -9.12 16.65 0.05
C TYR A 233 -7.78 17.38 0.27
N SER A 234 -6.74 16.96 -0.44
CA SER A 234 -5.43 17.61 -0.43
C SER A 234 -4.68 17.37 -1.74
N ASN A 235 -4.02 18.41 -2.25
CA ASN A 235 -3.09 18.32 -3.38
C ASN A 235 -1.65 17.99 -2.95
N ASN A 236 -1.39 17.80 -1.65
CA ASN A 236 -0.04 17.55 -1.17
C ASN A 236 0.51 16.17 -1.58
N ILE A 237 -0.33 15.27 -2.10
CA ILE A 237 0.07 14.05 -2.79
C ILE A 237 -0.83 13.90 -4.00
N ARG A 238 -0.27 13.87 -5.21
CA ARG A 238 -1.05 13.85 -6.45
C ARG A 238 -0.28 13.22 -7.60
N ASN A 239 -1.03 12.60 -8.52
CA ASN A 239 -0.58 12.20 -9.85
C ASN A 239 -1.70 12.60 -10.83
N ASN A 240 -1.36 13.29 -11.92
CA ASN A 240 -2.31 13.76 -12.95
C ASN A 240 -2.41 12.85 -14.18
N PHE A 241 -1.80 11.67 -14.15
CA PHE A 241 -1.94 10.68 -15.21
C PHE A 241 -3.38 10.16 -15.30
N GLY A 242 -3.90 10.06 -16.52
CA GLY A 242 -5.23 9.52 -16.78
C GLY A 242 -5.65 9.63 -18.24
N PHE A 243 -6.77 9.00 -18.58
CA PHE A 243 -7.23 8.85 -19.97
C PHE A 243 -7.48 10.18 -20.69
N LEU A 244 -7.76 11.28 -19.97
CA LEU A 244 -7.95 12.61 -20.55
C LEU A 244 -6.65 13.26 -21.04
N ASN A 245 -5.48 12.79 -20.61
CA ASN A 245 -4.21 13.35 -21.07
C ASN A 245 -4.02 13.21 -22.59
N ARG A 246 -4.65 12.22 -23.23
CA ARG A 246 -4.64 12.10 -24.70
C ARG A 246 -5.29 13.31 -25.40
N GLY A 247 -6.17 14.03 -24.70
CA GLY A 247 -6.84 15.23 -25.19
C GLY A 247 -6.02 16.51 -25.05
N ASP A 248 -4.91 16.47 -24.30
CA ASP A 248 -4.01 17.60 -24.10
C ASP A 248 -2.56 17.18 -24.41
N LYS A 249 -2.13 17.47 -25.64
CA LYS A 249 -0.77 17.14 -26.11
C LYS A 249 0.31 17.82 -25.28
N GLU A 250 0.04 18.99 -24.71
CA GLU A 250 1.02 19.72 -23.91
C GLU A 250 1.26 19.04 -22.55
N GLY A 251 0.32 18.21 -22.10
CA GLY A 251 0.38 17.50 -20.82
C GLY A 251 1.18 16.19 -20.86
N ILE A 252 1.42 15.62 -22.04
CA ILE A 252 2.02 14.29 -22.22
C ILE A 252 3.46 14.28 -21.66
N ASN A 253 3.78 13.24 -20.88
CA ASN A 253 5.10 13.01 -20.26
C ASN A 253 5.60 14.10 -19.30
N LYS A 254 4.77 15.06 -18.90
CA LYS A 254 5.14 16.02 -17.85
C LYS A 254 5.36 15.32 -16.50
N PRO A 255 6.26 15.82 -15.64
CA PRO A 255 6.54 15.21 -14.33
C PRO A 255 5.32 15.04 -13.42
N ASP A 256 4.29 15.89 -13.59
CA ASP A 256 3.03 15.79 -12.83
C ASP A 256 2.17 14.57 -13.20
N LYS A 257 2.54 13.82 -14.24
CA LYS A 257 1.96 12.52 -14.63
C LYS A 257 2.57 11.34 -13.85
N LEU A 258 3.46 11.63 -12.91
CA LEU A 258 3.98 10.67 -11.95
C LEU A 258 3.63 11.14 -10.53
N PHE A 259 4.06 10.39 -9.54
CA PHE A 259 3.90 10.76 -8.14
C PHE A 259 4.57 12.11 -7.81
N VAL A 260 3.79 13.03 -7.27
CA VAL A 260 4.26 14.32 -6.74
C VAL A 260 3.80 14.46 -5.30
N GLN A 261 4.72 14.86 -4.41
CA GLN A 261 4.41 15.01 -2.99
C GLN A 261 5.08 16.25 -2.36
N GLN A 262 4.34 16.90 -1.44
CA GLN A 262 4.87 17.91 -0.52
C GLN A 262 5.07 17.29 0.88
N GLY A 263 6.12 16.48 1.04
CA GLY A 263 6.27 15.56 2.19
C GLY A 263 6.25 16.24 3.56
N ARG A 264 6.80 17.45 3.68
CA ARG A 264 6.77 18.24 4.93
C ARG A 264 5.36 18.63 5.36
N LYS A 265 4.46 18.95 4.41
CA LYS A 265 3.06 19.26 4.72
C LYS A 265 2.29 18.00 5.09
N VAL A 266 2.51 16.91 4.35
CA VAL A 266 1.93 15.58 4.66
C VAL A 266 2.27 15.16 6.08
N PHE A 267 3.55 15.23 6.48
CA PHE A 267 3.98 14.87 7.83
C PHE A 267 3.24 15.67 8.92
N LYS A 268 3.14 16.99 8.75
CA LYS A 268 2.53 17.90 9.74
C LYS A 268 1.00 17.75 9.83
N GLU A 269 0.34 17.51 8.70
CA GLU A 269 -1.12 17.49 8.61
C GLU A 269 -1.71 16.11 8.90
N VAL A 270 -1.08 15.03 8.41
CA VAL A 270 -1.63 13.67 8.47
C VAL A 270 -1.39 13.01 9.82
N SER A 271 -0.19 13.14 10.40
CA SER A 271 0.17 12.43 11.63
C SER A 271 -0.79 12.70 12.82
N PRO A 272 -1.19 13.97 13.11
CA PRO A 272 -2.17 14.23 14.16
C PRO A 272 -3.56 13.66 13.86
N LEU A 273 -3.98 13.74 12.59
CA LEU A 273 -5.30 13.30 12.15
C LEU A 273 -5.46 11.77 12.25
N VAL A 274 -4.39 11.03 11.98
CA VAL A 274 -4.35 9.57 12.14
C VAL A 274 -4.49 9.18 13.61
N ALA A 275 -3.67 9.77 14.49
CA ALA A 275 -3.74 9.48 15.92
C ALA A 275 -5.13 9.81 16.50
N GLU A 276 -5.73 10.94 16.11
CA GLU A 276 -7.09 11.31 16.52
C GLU A 276 -8.14 10.31 16.01
N THR A 277 -7.99 9.81 14.77
CA THR A 277 -8.90 8.82 14.18
C THR A 277 -8.87 7.50 14.96
N ILE A 278 -7.67 7.00 15.28
CA ILE A 278 -7.49 5.79 16.08
C ILE A 278 -8.10 5.98 17.48
N LEU A 279 -7.76 7.06 18.17
CA LEU A 279 -8.24 7.33 19.53
C LEU A 279 -9.77 7.45 19.60
N LYS A 280 -10.39 8.14 18.63
CA LYS A 280 -11.85 8.25 18.53
C LYS A 280 -12.49 6.88 18.29
N GLN A 281 -11.91 6.05 17.44
CA GLN A 281 -12.43 4.72 17.16
C GLN A 281 -12.35 3.81 18.40
N LEU A 282 -11.21 3.76 19.09
CA LEU A 282 -11.06 3.00 20.33
C LEU A 282 -12.10 3.45 21.37
N SER A 283 -12.25 4.76 21.56
CA SER A 283 -13.26 5.32 22.47
C SER A 283 -14.69 4.92 22.07
N SER A 284 -15.04 4.92 20.77
CA SER A 284 -16.36 4.48 20.30
C SER A 284 -16.65 3.01 20.56
N LEU A 285 -15.59 2.18 20.69
CA LEU A 285 -15.67 0.77 21.04
C LEU A 285 -15.50 0.52 22.54
N SER A 286 -15.43 1.58 23.36
CA SER A 286 -15.16 1.51 24.80
C SER A 286 -13.84 0.81 25.14
N LEU A 287 -12.82 0.99 24.30
CA LEU A 287 -11.46 0.46 24.47
C LEU A 287 -10.47 1.55 24.84
N SER A 288 -9.47 1.21 25.64
CA SER A 288 -8.32 2.05 25.95
C SER A 288 -7.19 1.82 24.94
N PRO A 289 -6.37 2.84 24.60
CA PRO A 289 -5.12 2.63 23.88
C PRO A 289 -4.17 1.65 24.58
N ASP A 290 -4.22 1.58 25.91
CA ASP A 290 -3.41 0.64 26.71
C ASP A 290 -3.83 -0.83 26.52
N ASP A 291 -5.02 -1.09 25.97
CA ASP A 291 -5.49 -2.43 25.65
C ASP A 291 -4.89 -2.96 24.32
N LEU A 292 -4.25 -2.10 23.53
CA LEU A 292 -3.66 -2.48 22.25
C LEU A 292 -2.35 -3.23 22.46
N LYS A 293 -2.29 -4.45 21.93
CA LYS A 293 -1.04 -5.18 21.76
C LYS A 293 -0.21 -4.65 20.59
N ARG A 294 -0.87 -4.24 19.49
CA ARG A 294 -0.17 -3.86 18.25
C ARG A 294 -0.91 -2.85 17.39
N MET A 295 -0.13 -2.00 16.73
CA MET A 295 -0.56 -1.09 15.68
C MET A 295 0.19 -1.40 14.38
N TRP A 296 -0.50 -2.01 13.42
CA TRP A 296 -0.02 -2.17 12.05
C TRP A 296 -0.33 -0.91 11.25
N LEU A 297 0.49 0.10 11.47
CA LEU A 297 0.38 1.40 10.79
C LEU A 297 0.83 1.32 9.33
N HIS A 298 0.47 2.33 8.54
CA HIS A 298 0.93 2.51 7.17
C HIS A 298 2.46 2.51 7.08
N GLN A 299 3.01 1.97 6.01
CA GLN A 299 4.44 1.65 5.93
C GLN A 299 5.14 2.53 4.89
N ALA A 300 5.20 3.84 5.15
CA ALA A 300 5.82 4.81 4.23
C ALA A 300 6.95 5.63 4.86
N ASN A 301 6.84 5.95 6.15
CA ASN A 301 7.81 6.78 6.86
C ASN A 301 7.88 6.40 8.33
N LEU A 302 9.05 5.93 8.78
CA LEU A 302 9.28 5.52 10.16
C LEU A 302 9.04 6.65 11.16
N ASN A 303 9.46 7.87 10.83
CA ASN A 303 9.29 9.03 11.72
C ASN A 303 7.81 9.38 11.92
N MET A 304 6.96 9.21 10.89
CA MET A 304 5.51 9.38 11.02
C MET A 304 4.92 8.31 11.93
N ASN A 305 5.30 7.05 11.73
CA ASN A 305 4.81 5.92 12.53
C ASN A 305 5.15 6.09 14.01
N GLN A 306 6.39 6.47 14.32
CA GLN A 306 6.82 6.75 15.69
C GLN A 306 6.03 7.90 16.34
N LEU A 307 5.79 8.98 15.59
CA LEU A 307 5.01 10.11 16.10
C LEU A 307 3.54 9.74 16.36
N ILE A 308 2.92 8.98 15.45
CA ILE A 308 1.54 8.51 15.57
C ILE A 308 1.43 7.55 16.76
N ALA A 309 2.29 6.54 16.82
CA ALA A 309 2.30 5.56 17.90
C ALA A 309 2.48 6.24 19.27
N ARG A 310 3.41 7.21 19.38
CA ARG A 310 3.59 7.99 20.61
C ARG A 310 2.35 8.78 21.02
N LYS A 311 1.63 9.35 20.05
CA LYS A 311 0.39 10.09 20.30
C LYS A 311 -0.75 9.17 20.74
N VAL A 312 -0.81 7.94 20.22
CA VAL A 312 -1.84 6.96 20.59
C VAL A 312 -1.57 6.35 21.96
N LEU A 313 -0.34 5.87 22.20
CA LEU A 313 0.04 5.18 23.44
C LEU A 313 0.44 6.12 24.59
N GLY A 314 0.68 7.40 24.32
CA GLY A 314 1.21 8.35 25.30
C GLY A 314 2.68 8.13 25.67
N ARG A 315 3.36 7.17 25.05
CA ARG A 315 4.78 6.81 25.23
C ARG A 315 5.38 6.28 23.92
N ASP A 316 6.71 6.17 23.86
CA ASP A 316 7.35 5.51 22.73
C ASP A 316 6.90 4.04 22.64
N ALA A 317 6.47 3.65 21.44
CA ALA A 317 6.16 2.26 21.10
C ALA A 317 7.46 1.50 20.83
N ASP A 318 7.53 0.25 21.28
CA ASP A 318 8.58 -0.65 20.81
C ASP A 318 8.28 -1.21 19.41
N THR A 319 9.25 -1.94 18.84
CA THR A 319 9.12 -2.52 17.49
C THR A 319 8.12 -3.66 17.41
N LYS A 320 7.71 -4.27 18.53
CA LYS A 320 6.63 -5.26 18.56
C LYS A 320 5.27 -4.58 18.61
N GLU A 321 5.14 -3.45 19.30
CA GLU A 321 3.90 -2.67 19.38
C GLU A 321 3.60 -1.92 18.08
N ALA A 322 4.63 -1.45 17.37
CA ALA A 322 4.50 -0.80 16.05
C ALA A 322 5.54 -1.37 15.06
N PRO A 323 5.27 -2.55 14.47
CA PRO A 323 6.22 -3.19 13.56
C PRO A 323 6.50 -2.36 12.30
N VAL A 324 7.72 -2.54 11.79
CA VAL A 324 8.26 -1.83 10.65
C VAL A 324 8.65 -2.86 9.60
N ILE A 325 8.11 -2.69 8.39
CA ILE A 325 8.48 -3.48 7.21
C ILE A 325 8.95 -2.59 6.05
N LEU A 326 8.78 -1.26 6.15
CA LEU A 326 9.20 -0.30 5.11
C LEU A 326 10.71 -0.26 4.89
N ASP A 327 11.51 -0.77 5.84
CA ASP A 327 12.94 -0.93 5.66
C ASP A 327 13.27 -1.97 4.59
N GLU A 328 12.41 -2.99 4.44
CA GLU A 328 12.48 -4.03 3.42
C GLU A 328 11.66 -3.72 2.16
N TYR A 329 10.47 -3.15 2.31
CA TYR A 329 9.49 -3.00 1.22
C TYR A 329 9.40 -1.58 0.65
N ALA A 330 10.06 -0.60 1.27
CA ALA A 330 9.73 0.81 1.08
C ALA A 330 8.21 1.06 1.30
N ASN A 331 7.66 2.10 0.67
CA ASN A 331 6.22 2.33 0.65
C ASN A 331 5.55 1.46 -0.42
N THR A 332 4.65 0.57 -0.02
CA THR A 332 3.81 -0.22 -0.95
C THR A 332 2.37 0.28 -0.98
N SER A 333 2.15 1.57 -0.67
CA SER A 333 0.87 2.25 -0.70
C SER A 333 -0.20 1.47 0.08
N SER A 334 -1.29 1.01 -0.55
CA SER A 334 -2.39 0.34 0.16
C SER A 334 -1.98 -0.97 0.85
N ALA A 335 -0.97 -1.68 0.31
CA ALA A 335 -0.56 -2.97 0.84
C ALA A 335 0.21 -2.87 2.16
N GLY A 336 0.85 -1.73 2.45
CA GLY A 336 1.86 -1.61 3.50
C GLY A 336 1.40 -2.04 4.91
N SER A 337 0.26 -1.53 5.37
CA SER A 337 -0.28 -1.93 6.69
C SER A 337 -0.71 -3.41 6.72
N ILE A 338 -1.06 -3.99 5.57
CA ILE A 338 -1.44 -5.39 5.45
C ILE A 338 -0.21 -6.30 5.45
N ILE A 339 0.90 -5.89 4.82
CA ILE A 339 2.19 -6.59 4.93
C ILE A 339 2.63 -6.65 6.40
N ALA A 340 2.53 -5.53 7.11
CA ALA A 340 2.84 -5.47 8.54
C ALA A 340 1.93 -6.41 9.35
N PHE A 341 0.62 -6.41 9.09
CA PHE A 341 -0.33 -7.32 9.73
C PHE A 341 0.00 -8.79 9.43
N HIS A 342 0.22 -9.14 8.17
CA HIS A 342 0.52 -10.49 7.72
C HIS A 342 1.79 -11.04 8.37
N LYS A 343 2.89 -10.27 8.39
CA LYS A 343 4.20 -10.72 8.94
C LYS A 343 4.28 -10.68 10.47
N HIS A 344 3.42 -9.92 11.13
CA HIS A 344 3.51 -9.67 12.57
C HIS A 344 2.15 -9.84 13.25
N LYS A 345 1.49 -10.99 13.08
CA LYS A 345 0.24 -11.34 13.80
C LYS A 345 0.32 -12.63 14.60
N ASP A 346 1.35 -13.46 14.37
CA ASP A 346 1.34 -14.86 14.82
C ASP A 346 1.54 -15.05 16.33
N ASP A 347 2.08 -14.05 17.02
CA ASP A 347 2.26 -14.05 18.48
C ASP A 347 1.03 -13.52 19.24
N PHE A 348 -0.11 -13.31 18.57
CA PHE A 348 -1.38 -12.94 19.22
C PHE A 348 -2.06 -14.14 19.89
N GLY A 349 -2.41 -14.00 21.18
CA GLY A 349 -3.30 -14.86 21.93
C GLY A 349 -4.76 -14.40 21.87
N ALA A 350 -5.70 -15.29 22.21
CA ALA A 350 -7.13 -15.01 22.17
C ALA A 350 -7.50 -13.78 23.02
N GLY A 351 -8.36 -12.92 22.48
CA GLY A 351 -8.83 -11.69 23.11
C GLY A 351 -7.90 -10.48 22.95
N GLU A 352 -6.65 -10.65 22.52
CA GLU A 352 -5.73 -9.54 22.33
C GLU A 352 -6.13 -8.65 21.14
N LEU A 353 -5.90 -7.35 21.29
CA LEU A 353 -6.38 -6.31 20.39
C LEU A 353 -5.25 -5.73 19.54
N GLY A 354 -5.58 -5.41 18.29
CA GLY A 354 -4.70 -4.67 17.42
C GLY A 354 -5.46 -3.70 16.53
N VAL A 355 -4.72 -2.77 15.93
CA VAL A 355 -5.23 -1.80 14.97
C VAL A 355 -4.45 -1.90 13.67
N ILE A 356 -5.17 -2.12 12.56
CA ILE A 356 -4.64 -1.94 11.21
C ILE A 356 -5.02 -0.53 10.78
N CYS A 357 -4.04 0.32 10.48
CA CYS A 357 -4.33 1.70 10.08
C CYS A 357 -3.53 2.12 8.86
N SER A 358 -4.22 2.49 7.80
CA SER A 358 -3.64 3.05 6.58
C SER A 358 -3.89 4.56 6.51
N PHE A 359 -2.97 5.30 5.90
CA PHE A 359 -3.14 6.73 5.68
C PHE A 359 -2.25 7.23 4.55
N GLY A 360 -2.67 8.27 3.83
CA GLY A 360 -1.85 8.86 2.79
C GLY A 360 -2.65 9.72 1.82
N ALA A 361 -2.46 9.51 0.51
CA ALA A 361 -3.03 10.33 -0.54
C ALA A 361 -4.57 10.39 -0.50
N GLY A 362 -5.13 11.55 -0.89
CA GLY A 362 -6.55 11.87 -0.81
C GLY A 362 -6.81 13.23 -0.15
N TYR A 363 -6.39 13.51 1.10
CA TYR A 363 -5.92 12.56 2.09
C TYR A 363 -6.98 11.51 2.41
N SER A 364 -6.52 10.32 2.77
CA SER A 364 -7.35 9.21 3.23
C SER A 364 -6.75 8.61 4.49
N ILE A 365 -7.60 8.15 5.40
CA ILE A 365 -7.26 7.39 6.61
C ILE A 365 -8.31 6.31 6.78
N GLY A 366 -7.87 5.07 6.98
CA GLY A 366 -8.74 3.97 7.39
C GLY A 366 -8.14 3.26 8.59
N SER A 367 -8.95 3.04 9.61
CA SER A 367 -8.54 2.41 10.86
C SER A 367 -9.50 1.26 11.18
N VAL A 368 -8.93 0.08 11.45
CA VAL A 368 -9.64 -1.17 11.65
C VAL A 368 -9.18 -1.75 12.97
N VAL A 369 -10.07 -1.80 13.95
CA VAL A 369 -9.80 -2.46 15.24
C VAL A 369 -10.14 -3.93 15.09
N VAL A 370 -9.19 -4.80 15.45
CA VAL A 370 -9.33 -6.24 15.36
C VAL A 370 -9.03 -6.92 16.69
N ARG A 371 -9.64 -8.08 16.91
CA ARG A 371 -9.42 -8.91 18.08
C ARG A 371 -9.11 -10.34 17.67
N ARG A 372 -8.06 -10.92 18.24
CA ARG A 372 -7.76 -12.34 18.02
C ARG A 372 -8.88 -13.19 18.64
N ARG A 373 -9.42 -14.14 17.86
CA ARG A 373 -10.48 -15.05 18.31
C ARG A 373 -9.97 -16.10 19.28
#